data_AF-A0A0C9TK33-F1
#
_entry.id   AF-A0A0C9TK33-F1
#
_cell.length_a   1.000
_cell.length_b   1.000
_cell.length_c   1.000
_cell.angle_alpha   90.00
_cell.angle_beta   90.00
_cell.angle_gamma   90.00
#
_symmetry.space_group_name_H-M   'P 1'
#
loop_
_entity.id
_entity.type
_entity.pdbx_description
1 polymer ?
#
loop_
_entity_poly.entity_id
_entity_poly.type
_entity_poly.pdbx_seq_one_letter_code
_entity_poly.pdbx_strand_id
1 'polypeptide(L)' 'YLVSWKGYPSSENSWEVESNLHHAKDILNAYKKARPRDFPQTLRSLRKRK' A
#
# COMPACT_ATOMS: atom_id res chain seq x y z
N TYR A 1 -4.47 3.47 1.05
CA TYR A 1 -3.19 4.21 1.04
C TYR A 1 -3.51 5.67 0.86
N LEU A 2 -2.93 6.56 1.67
CA LEU A 2 -3.06 8.00 1.45
C LEU A 2 -2.05 8.39 0.36
N VAL A 3 -2.56 8.80 -0.81
CA VAL A 3 -1.73 9.09 -1.99
C VAL A 3 -1.48 10.58 -2.08
N SER A 4 -0.24 10.95 -2.37
CA SER A 4 0.11 12.32 -2.73
C SER A 4 0.32 12.42 -4.23
N TRP A 5 -0.47 13.28 -4.87
CA TRP A 5 -0.49 13.41 -6.33
C TRP A 5 0.58 14.38 -6.81
N LYS A 6 1.34 13.98 -7.83
CA LYS A 6 2.39 14.82 -8.41
C LYS A 6 1.76 16.08 -9.02
N GLY A 7 2.23 17.24 -8.58
CA GLY A 7 1.73 18.54 -9.05
C GLY A 7 0.53 19.08 -8.27
N TYR A 8 0.06 18.37 -7.24
CA TYR A 8 -1.02 18.82 -6.37
C TYR A 8 -0.49 19.04 -4.94
N PRO A 9 -1.09 19.97 -4.19
CA PRO A 9 -0.74 20.18 -2.78
C PRO A 9 -1.21 19.00 -1.92
N SER A 10 -0.65 18.90 -0.71
CA SER A 10 -0.98 17.84 0.24
C SER A 10 -2.44 17.84 0.70
N SER A 11 -3.16 18.95 0.50
CA SER A 11 -4.60 19.06 0.77
C SER A 11 -5.45 18.20 -0.17
N GLU A 12 -4.94 17.91 -1.37
CA GLU A 12 -5.60 17.08 -2.38
C GLU A 12 -5.23 15.60 -2.26
N ASN A 13 -4.57 15.20 -1.17
CA ASN A 13 -4.25 13.80 -0.95
C ASN A 13 -5.55 13.00 -0.78
N SER A 14 -5.69 11.91 -1.54
CA SER A 14 -6.86 11.04 -1.49
C SER A 14 -6.54 9.65 -0.93
N TRP A 15 -7.55 8.99 -0.38
CA TRP A 15 -7.44 7.61 0.08
C TRP A 15 -7.76 6.65 -1.06
N GLU A 16 -6.75 5.93 -1.53
CA GLU A 16 -6.89 4.94 -2.59
C GLU A 16 -6.73 3.50 -2.08
N VAL A 17 -7.47 2.57 -2.68
CA VAL A 17 -7.30 1.13 -2.44
C VAL A 17 -6.11 0.58 -3.24
N GLU A 18 -5.57 -0.56 -2.81
CA GLU A 18 -4.42 -1.18 -3.48
C GLU A 18 -4.67 -1.45 -4.98
N SER A 19 -5.89 -1.87 -5.33
CA SER A 19 -6.30 -2.16 -6.70
C SER A 19 -6.20 -0.95 -7.63
N ASN A 20 -6.39 0.27 -7.11
CA ASN A 20 -6.29 1.50 -7.89
C ASN A 20 -4.83 1.86 -8.20
N LEU A 21 -3.87 1.36 -7.42
CA LEU A 21 -2.44 1.66 -7.54
C LEU A 21 -1.67 0.65 -8.39
N HIS A 22 -2.33 0.02 -9.35
CA HIS A 22 -1.74 -1.02 -10.20
C HIS A 22 -0.55 -0.53 -11.05
N HIS A 23 -0.51 0.76 -11.38
CA HIS A 23 0.62 1.40 -12.08
C HIS A 23 1.70 1.95 -11.14
N ALA A 24 1.48 1.96 -9.83
CA ALA A 24 2.41 2.49 -8.81
C ALA A 24 2.99 1.39 -7.92
N LYS A 25 3.11 0.16 -8.44
CA LYS A 25 3.56 -1.02 -7.70
C LYS A 25 4.94 -0.84 -7.07
N ASP A 26 5.86 -0.17 -7.75
CA ASP A 26 7.23 0.02 -7.23
C ASP A 26 7.24 0.90 -5.98
N ILE A 27 6.50 2.01 -6.03
CA ILE A 27 6.31 2.93 -4.90
C ILE A 27 5.64 2.19 -3.74
N LEU A 28 4.60 1.41 -4.06
CA LEU A 28 3.85 0.64 -3.07
C LEU A 28 4.73 -0.42 -2.40
N ASN A 29 5.56 -1.13 -3.17
CA ASN A 29 6.49 -2.13 -2.66
C ASN A 29 7.55 -1.51 -1.76
N ALA A 30 8.12 -0.36 -2.15
CA ALA A 30 9.06 0.38 -1.32
C ALA A 30 8.43 0.81 0.02
N TYR A 31 7.19 1.34 -0.03
CA TYR A 31 6.44 1.74 1.16
C TYR A 31 6.18 0.55 2.10
N LYS A 32 5.73 -0.59 1.55
CA LYS A 32 5.49 -1.83 2.32
C LYS A 32 6.78 -2.40 2.91
N LYS A 33 7.87 -2.39 2.16
CA LYS A 33 9.19 -2.88 2.62
C LYS A 33 9.73 -2.04 3.77
N ALA A 34 9.51 -0.73 3.75
CA ALA A 34 9.92 0.16 4.83
C ALA A 34 9.06 -0.01 6.10
N ARG A 35 7.84 -0.56 5.98
CA ARG A 35 6.86 -0.69 7.09
C ARG A 35 6.34 -2.12 7.24
N PRO A 36 7.20 -3.10 7.59
CA PRO A 36 6.80 -4.50 7.70
C PRO A 36 5.79 -4.77 8.84
N ARG A 37 5.70 -3.88 9.85
CA ARG A 37 4.73 -4.02 10.96
C ARG A 37 3.28 -3.80 10.53
N ASP A 38 3.04 -2.91 9.57
CA ASP A 38 1.69 -2.54 9.11
C ASP A 38 1.14 -3.57 8.11
N PHE A 39 2.03 -4.34 7.49
CA PHE A 39 1.71 -5.36 6.50
C PHE A 39 2.28 -6.73 6.90
N PRO A 40 1.84 -7.30 8.04
CA PRO A 40 2.31 -8.62 8.46
C PRO A 40 1.97 -9.65 7.38
N GLN A 41 2.99 -10.10 6.65
CA GLN A 41 2.90 -11.09 5.58
C GLN A 41 2.32 -12.45 6.08
N THR A 42 2.18 -12.62 7.40
CA THR A 42 1.90 -13.88 8.09
C THR A 42 0.42 -14.24 8.22
N LEU A 43 -0.54 -13.33 7.96
CA LEU A 43 -1.96 -13.67 8.07
C LEU A 43 -2.51 -14.50 6.90
N ARG A 44 -1.81 -14.59 5.75
CA ARG A 44 -2.21 -15.50 4.66
C ARG A 44 -1.75 -16.94 4.85
N SER A 45 -0.70 -17.18 5.66
CA SER A 45 -0.20 -18.54 5.92
C SER A 45 -1.10 -19.33 6.88
N LEU A 46 -1.84 -18.64 7.78
CA LEU A 46 -2.76 -19.28 8.73
C LEU A 46 -4.07 -19.80 8.11
N ARG A 47 -4.41 -19.40 6.87
CA ARG A 47 -5.65 -19.86 6.19
C ARG A 47 -5.46 -21.05 5.25
N LYS A 48 -4.26 -21.67 5.23
CA LYS A 48 -3.94 -22.89 4.46
C LYS A 48 -3.68 -24.13 5.33
N ARG A 49 -4.09 -24.10 6.59
CA ARG A 49 -4.11 -25.28 7.47
C ARG A 49 -5.53 -25.50 7.99
N LYS A 50 -6.38 -26.10 7.16
CA LYS A 50 -7.51 -26.88 7.61
C LYS A 50 -7.72 -28.03 6.65
#